data_AF-A0AAE3VV01-F1
#
_entry.id   AF-A0AAE3VV01-F1
#
_cell.length_a   1.000
_cell.length_b   1.000
_cell.length_c   1.000
_cell.angle_alpha   90.00
_cell.angle_beta   90.00
_cell.angle_gamma   90.00
#
_symmetry.space_group_name_H-M   'P 1'
#
loop_
_entity.id
_entity.type
_entity.pdbx_description
1 polymer ?
#
loop_
_entity_poly.entity_id
_entity_poly.type
_entity_poly.pdbx_seq_one_letter_code
_entity_poly.pdbx_strand_id
1 'polypeptide(L)' 'MGYADAWNRVEHYPRASFVALDAAGHNLMFEKRDLCASLVADWLARIRRDG' A
#
# COMPACT_ATOMS: atom_id res chain seq x y z
N MET A 1 -3.16 10.62 -12.88
CA MET A 1 -3.33 9.43 -12.04
C MET A 1 -2.80 9.75 -10.66
N GLY A 2 -3.69 9.80 -9.68
CA GLY A 2 -3.37 10.14 -8.28
C GLY A 2 -4.00 9.14 -7.31
N TYR A 3 -3.92 9.41 -6.00
CA TYR A 3 -4.44 8.49 -4.98
C TYR A 3 -5.95 8.23 -5.11
N ALA A 4 -6.72 9.21 -5.60
CA ALA A 4 -8.18 9.11 -5.73
C ALA A 4 -8.62 8.02 -6.71
N ASP A 5 -7.92 7.87 -7.84
CA ASP A 5 -8.22 6.81 -8.82
C ASP A 5 -7.98 5.41 -8.22
N ALA A 6 -6.94 5.30 -7.39
CA ALA A 6 -6.62 4.06 -6.69
C ALA A 6 -7.61 3.78 -5.54
N TRP A 7 -8.06 4.82 -4.83
CA TRP A 7 -9.06 4.71 -3.75
C TRP A 7 -10.39 4.13 -4.25
N ASN A 8 -10.88 4.60 -5.41
CA ASN A 8 -12.12 4.10 -6.01
C ASN A 8 -12.11 2.58 -6.29
N ARG A 9 -10.93 1.95 -6.33
CA ARG A 9 -10.79 0.50 -6.55
C ARG A 9 -10.83 -0.30 -5.26
N VAL A 10 -10.53 0.31 -4.11
CA VAL A 10 -10.41 -0.38 -2.82
C VAL A 10 -11.72 -1.08 -2.43
N GLU A 11 -12.87 -0.48 -2.76
CA GLU A 11 -14.19 -1.05 -2.47
C GLU A 11 -14.44 -2.42 -3.10
N HIS A 12 -13.74 -2.75 -4.20
CA HIS A 12 -13.85 -4.04 -4.87
C HIS A 12 -13.01 -5.14 -4.19
N TYR A 13 -12.13 -4.79 -3.25
CA TYR A 13 -11.21 -5.70 -2.60
C TYR A 13 -11.35 -5.59 -1.07
N PRO A 14 -12.30 -6.29 -0.44
CA PRO A 14 -12.64 -6.10 0.98
C PRO A 14 -11.51 -6.43 1.96
N ARG A 15 -10.46 -7.14 1.53
CA ARG A 15 -9.24 -7.38 2.31
C ARG A 15 -8.05 -6.51 1.91
N ALA A 16 -8.23 -5.54 1.01
CA ALA A 16 -7.15 -4.66 0.60
C ALA A 16 -6.79 -3.68 1.72
N SER A 17 -5.51 -3.32 1.77
CA SER A 17 -5.02 -2.19 2.56
C SER A 17 -4.62 -1.07 1.61
N PHE A 18 -4.94 0.17 1.97
CA PHE A 18 -4.59 1.36 1.21
C PHE A 18 -3.78 2.32 2.07
N VAL A 19 -2.68 2.84 1.54
CA VAL A 19 -1.82 3.81 2.22
C VAL A 19 -1.47 4.92 1.23
N ALA A 20 -1.74 6.16 1.63
CA ALA A 20 -1.26 7.35 0.93
C ALA A 20 -0.03 7.91 1.67
N LEU A 21 1.03 8.21 0.93
CA LEU A 21 2.28 8.72 1.47
C LEU A 21 2.54 10.13 0.93
N ASP A 22 2.79 11.08 1.83
CA ASP A 22 3.13 12.46 1.48
C ASP A 22 4.54 12.57 0.88
N ALA A 23 4.75 13.64 0.09
CA ALA A 23 6.03 13.98 -0.53
C ALA A 23 6.65 12.81 -1.29
N ALA A 24 5.82 12.11 -2.08
CA ALA A 24 6.25 11.03 -2.94
C ALA A 24 5.60 11.10 -4.32
N GLY A 25 6.40 10.81 -5.34
CA GLY A 25 6.02 10.79 -6.74
C GLY A 25 5.69 9.39 -7.24
N HIS A 26 5.77 9.24 -8.56
CA HIS A 26 5.44 7.98 -9.24
C HIS A 26 6.38 6.83 -8.84
N ASN A 27 7.60 7.14 -8.42
CA ASN A 27 8.63 6.19 -8.05
C ASN A 27 8.68 5.96 -6.53
N LEU A 28 7.50 5.98 -5.88
CA LEU A 28 7.33 5.85 -4.43
C LEU A 28 8.16 4.73 -3.79
N MET A 29 8.27 3.57 -4.44
CA MET A 29 9.03 2.42 -3.96
C MET A 29 10.55 2.67 -3.91
N PHE A 30 11.07 3.59 -4.72
CA PHE A 30 12.47 4.01 -4.67
C PHE A 30 12.66 5.20 -3.73
N GLU A 31 11.73 6.16 -3.76
CA GLU A 31 11.78 7.38 -2.94
C GLU A 31 11.56 7.11 -1.44
N LYS A 32 10.70 6.14 -1.10
CA LYS A 32 10.32 5.76 0.27
C LYS A 32 10.56 4.27 0.53
N ARG A 33 11.70 3.75 0.03
CA ARG A 33 12.04 2.32 0.02
C ARG A 33 11.78 1.59 1.35
N ASP A 34 12.30 2.11 2.46
CA ASP A 34 12.21 1.43 3.76
C ASP A 34 10.77 1.43 4.31
N LEU A 35 10.02 2.50 4.05
CA LEU A 35 8.61 2.59 4.44
C LEU A 35 7.77 1.61 3.62
N CYS A 36 7.97 1.56 2.30
CA CYS A 36 7.31 0.58 1.44
C CYS A 36 7.64 -0.86 1.86
N ALA A 37 8.91 -1.16 2.13
CA ALA A 37 9.34 -2.48 2.59
C ALA A 37 8.65 -2.88 3.91
N SER A 38 8.54 -1.94 4.85
CA SER A 38 7.88 -2.18 6.14
C SER A 38 6.39 -2.47 5.99
N LEU A 39 5.69 -1.73 5.13
CA LEU A 39 4.27 -1.95 4.84
C LEU A 39 4.02 -3.32 4.19
N VAL A 40 4.87 -3.74 3.26
CA VAL A 40 4.77 -5.06 2.63
C VAL A 40 5.06 -6.17 3.64
N ALA A 41 6.06 -6.00 4.50
CA ALA A 41 6.38 -6.98 5.55
C ALA A 41 5.22 -7.17 6.54
N ASP A 42 4.58 -6.08 6.97
CA ASP A 42 3.39 -6.14 7.84
C ASP A 42 2.23 -6.86 7.14
N TRP A 43 1.96 -6.52 5.88
CA TRP A 43 0.92 -7.17 5.10
C TRP A 43 1.14 -8.69 4.96
N LEU A 44 2.38 -9.11 4.66
CA LEU A 44 2.74 -10.53 4.60
C LEU A 44 2.57 -11.22 5.96
N ALA A 45 2.91 -10.55 7.06
CA ALA A 45 2.74 -11.09 8.40
C ALA A 45 1.26 -11.30 8.75
N ARG A 46 0.36 -10.39 8.35
CA ARG A 46 -1.10 -10.53 8.53
C ARG A 46 -1.64 -11.71 7.74
N ILE A 47 -1.29 -11.82 6.47
CA ILE A 47 -1.73 -12.94 5.62
C ILE A 47 -1.31 -14.30 6.19
N ARG A 48 -0.11 -14.39 6.76
CA ARG A 48 0.37 -15.64 7.39
C ARG A 48 -0.35 -16.00 8.69
N ARG A 49 -1.00 -15.04 9.36
CA ARG A 49 -1.77 -15.26 10.59
C ARG A 49 -3.22 -15.64 10.29
N ASP A 50 -3.76 -15.14 9.18
CA ASP A 50 -5.16 -15.31 8.77
C ASP A 50 -5.40 -16.55 7.88
N GLY A 51 -4.37 -17.35 7.61
CA GLY A 51 -4.43 -18.59 6.83
C GLY A 51 -4.22 -19.82 7.69
#